data_AF-A0A1I5B8J4-F1
#
_entry.id   AF-A0A1I5B8J4-F1
#
_cell.length_a   1.000
_cell.length_b   1.000
_cell.length_c   1.000
_cell.angle_alpha   90.00
_cell.angle_beta   90.00
_cell.angle_gamma   90.00
#
_symmetry.space_group_name_H-M   'P 1'
#
loop_
_entity.id
_entity.type
_entity.pdbx_description
1 polymer ?
#
loop_
_entity_poly.entity_id
_entity_poly.type
_entity_poly.pdbx_seq_one_letter_code
_entity_poly.pdbx_strand_id
1 'polypeptide(L)'
;MAYQAFMALLLVTSAAGAGQVADPLAMTTDAGDRAVMAEVASAVASRKPDIARLDAVLAKLPRPTPLRGMVQTVRAGVLANKENAGPAVAAVEDALRLLPDDPRPKLVAASIFTFSGSPQRAADLWMEASRLSPDIARMTDRYLVMALIGRLTDIGDRARADRISARLSEIGFSTGLAPERSNAALGRTREAVRNQQQADALLAVSTIGDPDDLLTLYVDKSYAALWPRIAEWAGPDLADQSRRYLEELRADWQAGDDFETATPYARRLAGLQAYTVVNTLFLPMFDRVGPGVDASGAEFLAPIVSRSLMLQGRATEARAVLAKAAAAIPADDHANALNIDAAYLTLATLQTDWPEVVTRADAFLARTRKLGPNINRSAVIQVQAWRACALTRLDRTAEAQRATADVVLGEALLPGAAIDLYVCRGDSAGARALVISRLADETTRGWALRYVQPVRPDSVAAPLDRLMIPVANAVRSAPDVVAAANRVGRILPLPVNAVLPTGFQPFRARPTGKPLDPGAV
;
A
#
# COMPACT_ATOMS: atom_id res chain seq x y z
N MET A 1 -16.08 -4.32 -4.95
CA MET A 1 -16.53 -3.57 -6.15
C MET A 1 -15.39 -3.14 -7.10
N ALA A 2 -14.15 -3.58 -6.89
CA ALA A 2 -12.96 -3.15 -7.65
C ALA A 2 -12.87 -3.63 -9.12
N TYR A 3 -13.71 -4.55 -9.57
CA TYR A 3 -13.50 -5.27 -10.83
C TYR A 3 -14.32 -4.77 -12.04
N GLN A 4 -15.18 -3.75 -11.88
CA GLN A 4 -15.93 -3.18 -13.01
C GLN A 4 -15.08 -2.26 -13.91
N ALA A 5 -14.01 -1.66 -13.38
CA ALA A 5 -13.11 -0.79 -14.15
C ALA A 5 -12.34 -1.56 -15.25
N PHE A 6 -12.04 -2.83 -15.01
CA PHE A 6 -11.28 -3.68 -15.93
C PHE A 6 -12.01 -3.98 -17.24
N MET A 7 -13.35 -4.00 -17.18
CA MET A 7 -14.22 -4.23 -18.33
C MET A 7 -14.30 -3.04 -19.27
N ALA A 8 -14.26 -1.82 -18.70
CA ALA A 8 -14.26 -0.60 -19.49
C ALA A 8 -13.00 -0.46 -20.36
N LEU A 9 -11.88 -1.05 -19.93
CA LEU A 9 -10.58 -1.00 -20.62
C LEU A 9 -10.57 -1.73 -21.98
N LEU A 10 -11.43 -2.73 -22.16
CA LEU A 10 -11.56 -3.49 -23.41
C LEU A 10 -12.51 -2.82 -24.42
N LEU A 11 -13.29 -1.83 -23.97
CA LEU A 11 -14.38 -1.21 -24.74
C LEU A 11 -14.17 0.29 -24.98
N VAL A 12 -12.96 0.82 -24.78
CA VAL A 12 -12.66 2.22 -25.05
C VAL A 12 -12.77 2.50 -26.55
N THR A 13 -13.94 2.98 -26.98
CA THR A 13 -14.12 3.63 -28.27
C THR A 13 -13.42 4.99 -28.23
N SER A 14 -12.26 5.03 -28.88
CA SER A 14 -11.62 6.21 -29.52
C SER A 14 -12.01 7.60 -29.00
N ALA A 15 -11.20 8.14 -28.08
CA ALA A 15 -10.97 9.58 -28.03
C ALA A 15 -9.89 9.94 -29.08
N ALA A 16 -10.17 10.93 -29.94
CA ALA A 16 -9.26 11.33 -31.00
C ALA A 16 -7.96 11.93 -30.41
N GLY A 17 -6.82 11.23 -30.59
CA GLY A 17 -5.49 11.75 -30.24
C GLY A 17 -4.54 10.74 -29.58
N ALA A 18 -5.04 9.64 -29.01
CA ALA A 18 -4.20 8.59 -28.47
C ALA A 18 -3.67 7.67 -29.58
N GLY A 19 -2.39 7.28 -29.55
CA GLY A 19 -1.83 6.29 -30.47
C GLY A 19 -2.71 5.04 -30.50
N GLN A 20 -3.38 4.81 -31.63
CA GLN A 20 -4.43 3.81 -31.73
C GLN A 20 -3.79 2.42 -31.63
N VAL A 21 -3.97 1.76 -30.49
CA VAL A 21 -3.73 0.31 -30.41
C VAL A 21 -4.69 -0.32 -31.41
N ALA A 22 -4.16 -0.91 -32.48
CA ALA A 22 -4.97 -1.53 -33.52
C ALA A 22 -5.97 -2.49 -32.85
N ASP A 23 -7.24 -2.41 -33.27
CA ASP A 23 -8.25 -3.34 -32.81
C ASP A 23 -7.80 -4.74 -33.25
N PRO A 24 -7.46 -5.67 -32.34
CA PRO A 24 -6.96 -6.98 -32.74
C PRO A 24 -8.06 -7.81 -33.39
N LEU A 25 -9.35 -7.45 -33.23
CA LEU A 25 -10.44 -7.99 -34.04
C LEU A 25 -10.26 -7.64 -35.53
N ALA A 26 -9.73 -6.46 -35.84
CA ALA A 26 -9.41 -6.02 -37.20
C ALA A 26 -8.06 -6.55 -37.72
N MET A 27 -7.22 -7.12 -36.84
CA MET A 27 -5.88 -7.61 -37.21
C MET A 27 -5.86 -9.05 -37.75
N THR A 28 -6.93 -9.84 -37.56
CA THR A 28 -6.93 -11.22 -38.06
C THR A 28 -7.34 -11.29 -39.53
N THR A 29 -6.44 -11.82 -40.37
CA THR A 29 -6.71 -12.13 -41.78
C THR A 29 -7.30 -13.53 -41.97
N ASP A 30 -7.41 -14.28 -40.88
CA ASP A 30 -7.78 -15.67 -40.91
C ASP A 30 -9.28 -15.90 -41.15
N ALA A 31 -9.62 -16.83 -42.06
CA ALA A 31 -11.02 -17.10 -42.42
C ALA A 31 -11.81 -17.78 -41.29
N GLY A 32 -11.17 -18.66 -40.52
CA GLY A 32 -11.79 -19.33 -39.38
C GLY A 32 -12.08 -18.35 -38.24
N ASP A 33 -11.13 -17.46 -37.95
CA ASP A 33 -11.30 -16.38 -36.99
C ASP A 33 -12.45 -15.44 -37.38
N ARG A 34 -12.52 -15.02 -38.65
CA ARG A 34 -13.60 -14.16 -39.16
C ARG A 34 -14.99 -14.79 -39.00
N ALA A 35 -15.10 -16.11 -39.17
CA ALA A 35 -16.36 -16.83 -39.03
C ALA A 35 -16.92 -16.79 -37.60
N VAL A 36 -16.07 -16.63 -36.57
CA VAL A 36 -16.47 -16.61 -35.15
C VAL A 36 -16.33 -15.24 -34.49
N MET A 37 -15.93 -14.20 -35.23
CA MET A 37 -15.61 -12.88 -34.69
C MET A 37 -16.76 -12.23 -33.93
N ALA A 38 -17.99 -12.31 -34.44
CA ALA A 38 -19.17 -11.76 -33.76
C ALA A 38 -19.46 -12.48 -32.42
N GLU A 39 -19.25 -13.80 -32.38
CA GLU A 39 -19.41 -14.59 -31.17
C GLU A 39 -18.33 -14.25 -30.13
N VAL A 40 -17.07 -14.11 -30.59
CA VAL A 40 -15.94 -13.66 -29.76
C VAL A 40 -16.21 -12.28 -29.19
N ALA A 41 -16.58 -11.31 -30.03
CA ALA A 41 -16.86 -9.95 -29.59
C ALA A 41 -17.97 -9.93 -28.53
N SER A 42 -19.03 -10.69 -28.73
CA SER A 42 -20.12 -10.79 -27.75
C SER A 42 -19.71 -11.50 -26.44
N ALA A 43 -18.81 -12.49 -26.50
CA ALA A 43 -18.29 -13.15 -25.30
C ALA A 43 -17.34 -12.25 -24.49
N VAL A 44 -16.46 -11.52 -25.19
CA VAL A 44 -15.46 -10.61 -24.61
C VAL A 44 -16.09 -9.32 -24.08
N ALA A 45 -17.05 -8.73 -24.80
CA ALA A 45 -17.68 -7.46 -24.43
C ALA A 45 -18.79 -7.59 -23.37
N SER A 46 -19.13 -8.80 -22.93
CA SER A 46 -20.13 -8.99 -21.87
C SER A 46 -19.69 -8.29 -20.58
N ARG A 47 -20.55 -7.48 -19.96
CA ARG A 47 -20.28 -6.82 -18.67
C ARG A 47 -19.79 -7.79 -17.58
N LYS A 48 -20.22 -9.05 -17.65
CA LYS A 48 -19.76 -10.16 -16.81
C LYS A 48 -19.49 -11.35 -17.74
N PRO A 49 -18.25 -11.56 -18.21
CA PRO A 49 -17.95 -12.65 -19.13
C PRO A 49 -18.08 -13.96 -18.38
N ASP A 50 -18.73 -14.90 -19.04
CA ASP A 50 -18.86 -16.25 -18.51
C ASP A 50 -17.70 -17.12 -19.00
N ILE A 51 -17.13 -17.88 -18.06
CA ILE A 51 -15.96 -18.71 -18.35
C ILE A 51 -16.30 -19.84 -19.33
N ALA A 52 -17.48 -20.44 -19.21
CA ALA A 52 -17.89 -21.52 -20.10
C ALA A 52 -18.12 -21.00 -21.52
N ARG A 53 -18.69 -19.80 -21.66
CA ARG A 53 -18.80 -19.12 -22.95
C ARG A 53 -17.43 -18.80 -23.57
N LEU A 54 -16.47 -18.33 -22.79
CA LEU A 54 -15.10 -18.08 -23.28
C LEU A 54 -14.41 -19.38 -23.70
N ASP A 55 -14.56 -20.47 -22.93
CA ASP A 55 -14.02 -21.78 -23.27
C ASP A 55 -14.64 -22.35 -24.57
N ALA A 56 -15.95 -22.19 -24.76
CA ALA A 56 -16.64 -22.62 -25.98
C ALA A 56 -16.15 -21.88 -27.22
N VAL A 57 -15.87 -20.58 -27.09
CA VAL A 57 -15.27 -19.77 -28.16
C VAL A 57 -13.83 -20.20 -28.43
N LEU A 58 -13.02 -20.45 -27.39
CA LEU A 58 -11.63 -20.90 -27.55
C LEU A 58 -11.53 -22.26 -28.24
N ALA A 59 -12.50 -23.15 -28.04
CA ALA A 59 -12.56 -24.43 -28.75
C ALA A 59 -12.71 -24.26 -30.28
N LYS A 60 -13.33 -23.15 -30.72
CA LYS A 60 -13.46 -22.78 -32.14
C LYS A 60 -12.23 -22.03 -32.68
N LEU A 61 -11.29 -21.65 -31.81
CA LEU A 61 -10.04 -20.94 -32.13
C LEU A 61 -8.81 -21.81 -31.82
N PRO A 62 -8.59 -22.94 -32.51
CA PRO A 62 -7.50 -23.88 -32.18
C PRO A 62 -6.12 -23.35 -32.58
N ARG A 63 -6.05 -22.34 -33.46
CA ARG A 63 -4.78 -21.80 -33.97
C ARG A 63 -4.25 -20.66 -33.11
N PRO A 64 -2.93 -20.44 -33.09
CA PRO A 64 -2.31 -19.36 -32.32
C PRO A 64 -2.49 -18.01 -33.02
N THR A 65 -3.70 -17.46 -33.00
CA THR A 65 -4.04 -16.18 -33.65
C THR A 65 -4.17 -15.04 -32.63
N PRO A 66 -4.07 -13.76 -33.07
CA PRO A 66 -4.37 -12.61 -32.22
C PRO A 66 -5.77 -12.65 -31.59
N LEU A 67 -6.77 -13.17 -32.34
CA LEU A 67 -8.14 -13.31 -31.84
C LEU A 67 -8.21 -14.24 -30.62
N ARG A 68 -7.51 -15.39 -30.68
CA ARG A 68 -7.36 -16.29 -29.55
C ARG A 68 -6.69 -15.58 -28.36
N GLY A 69 -5.65 -14.79 -28.61
CA GLY A 69 -4.96 -14.03 -27.57
C GLY A 69 -5.88 -13.07 -26.81
N MET A 70 -6.81 -12.40 -27.48
CA MET A 70 -7.79 -11.53 -26.81
C MET A 70 -8.76 -12.33 -25.93
N VAL A 71 -9.28 -13.45 -26.42
CA VAL A 71 -10.17 -14.31 -25.62
C VAL A 71 -9.42 -14.84 -24.39
N GLN A 72 -8.16 -15.24 -24.55
CA GLN A 72 -7.30 -15.66 -23.43
C GLN A 72 -7.05 -14.52 -22.43
N THR A 73 -6.92 -13.28 -22.90
CA THR A 73 -6.76 -12.09 -22.04
C THR A 73 -7.95 -11.92 -21.11
N VAL A 74 -9.18 -11.96 -21.66
CA VAL A 74 -10.42 -11.84 -20.87
C VAL A 74 -10.59 -13.03 -19.94
N ARG A 75 -10.33 -14.24 -20.46
CA ARG A 75 -10.39 -15.48 -19.69
C ARG A 75 -9.47 -15.44 -18.47
N ALA A 76 -8.24 -14.95 -18.64
CA ALA A 76 -7.30 -14.80 -17.54
C ALA A 76 -7.85 -13.88 -16.44
N GLY A 77 -8.44 -12.73 -16.80
CA GLY A 77 -9.08 -11.82 -15.86
C GLY A 77 -10.25 -12.47 -15.10
N VAL A 78 -11.12 -13.21 -15.80
CA VAL A 78 -12.25 -13.93 -15.17
C VAL A 78 -11.75 -15.02 -14.21
N LEU A 79 -10.71 -15.77 -14.59
CA LEU A 79 -10.12 -16.82 -13.75
C LEU A 79 -9.44 -16.24 -12.51
N ALA A 80 -8.73 -15.12 -12.66
CA ALA A 80 -8.08 -14.43 -11.55
C ALA A 80 -9.12 -13.97 -10.51
N ASN A 81 -10.26 -13.44 -10.98
CA ASN A 81 -11.36 -13.01 -10.11
C ASN A 81 -12.04 -14.17 -9.36
N LYS A 82 -11.91 -15.41 -9.85
CA LYS A 82 -12.39 -16.62 -9.17
C LYS A 82 -11.31 -17.28 -8.30
N GLU A 83 -10.26 -16.52 -7.95
CA GLU A 83 -9.11 -16.97 -7.16
C GLU A 83 -8.35 -18.17 -7.73
N ASN A 84 -8.50 -18.42 -9.04
CA ASN A 84 -7.89 -19.58 -9.70
C ASN A 84 -6.55 -19.18 -10.36
N ALA A 85 -5.55 -18.90 -9.52
CA ALA A 85 -4.29 -18.29 -9.94
C ALA A 85 -3.54 -19.11 -11.03
N GLY A 86 -3.47 -20.44 -10.91
CA GLY A 86 -2.74 -21.28 -11.87
C GLY A 86 -3.30 -21.20 -13.30
N PRO A 87 -4.59 -21.51 -13.52
CA PRO A 87 -5.27 -21.34 -14.79
C PRO A 87 -5.28 -19.90 -15.31
N ALA A 88 -5.37 -18.89 -14.43
CA ALA A 88 -5.26 -17.49 -14.83
C ALA A 88 -3.88 -17.17 -15.39
N VAL A 89 -2.81 -17.63 -14.73
CA VAL A 89 -1.43 -17.50 -15.21
C VAL A 89 -1.27 -18.20 -16.57
N ALA A 90 -1.72 -19.45 -16.71
CA ALA A 90 -1.61 -20.17 -17.98
C ALA A 90 -2.33 -19.45 -19.14
N ALA A 91 -3.53 -18.89 -18.88
CA ALA A 91 -4.28 -18.13 -19.88
C ALA A 91 -3.55 -16.83 -20.27
N VAL A 92 -3.01 -16.09 -19.29
CA VAL A 92 -2.34 -14.81 -19.57
C VAL A 92 -0.99 -14.99 -20.26
N GLU A 93 -0.28 -16.08 -19.99
CA GLU A 93 0.95 -16.44 -20.72
C GLU A 93 0.67 -16.74 -22.19
N ASP A 94 -0.40 -17.49 -22.49
CA ASP A 94 -0.83 -17.73 -23.87
C ASP A 94 -1.21 -16.40 -24.54
N ALA A 95 -1.91 -15.51 -23.83
CA ALA A 95 -2.25 -14.18 -24.32
C ALA A 95 -1.01 -13.32 -24.63
N LEU A 96 -0.03 -13.27 -23.73
CA LEU A 96 1.22 -12.52 -23.93
C LEU A 96 2.02 -13.03 -25.14
N ARG A 97 2.05 -14.35 -25.36
CA ARG A 97 2.70 -14.96 -26.53
C ARG A 97 1.98 -14.61 -27.84
N LEU A 98 0.65 -14.56 -27.81
CA LEU A 98 -0.19 -14.32 -29.00
C LEU A 98 -0.33 -12.82 -29.35
N LEU A 99 -0.09 -11.95 -28.37
CA LEU A 99 -0.24 -10.49 -28.48
C LEU A 99 0.99 -9.78 -27.88
N PRO A 100 2.20 -10.00 -28.41
CA PRO A 100 3.44 -9.51 -27.81
C PRO A 100 3.55 -7.98 -27.81
N ASP A 101 2.87 -7.28 -28.71
CA ASP A 101 2.91 -5.81 -28.81
C ASP A 101 1.66 -5.13 -28.22
N ASP A 102 0.69 -5.90 -27.74
CA ASP A 102 -0.54 -5.35 -27.16
C ASP A 102 -0.33 -5.01 -25.67
N PRO A 103 -0.67 -3.78 -25.21
CA PRO A 103 -0.56 -3.43 -23.80
C PRO A 103 -1.61 -4.10 -22.90
N ARG A 104 -2.78 -4.50 -23.42
CA ARG A 104 -3.88 -5.06 -22.63
C ARG A 104 -3.52 -6.37 -21.92
N PRO A 105 -3.04 -7.43 -22.60
CA PRO A 105 -2.62 -8.66 -21.92
C PRO A 105 -1.51 -8.43 -20.89
N LYS A 106 -0.63 -7.43 -21.10
CA LYS A 106 0.40 -7.07 -20.13
C LYS A 106 -0.19 -6.47 -18.85
N LEU A 107 -1.20 -5.60 -18.95
CA LEU A 107 -1.88 -5.05 -17.77
C LEU A 107 -2.67 -6.13 -17.01
N VAL A 108 -3.29 -7.07 -17.73
CA VAL A 108 -3.95 -8.24 -17.11
C VAL A 108 -2.93 -9.12 -16.40
N ALA A 109 -1.82 -9.40 -17.06
CA ALA A 109 -0.73 -10.17 -16.47
C ALA A 109 -0.13 -9.46 -15.26
N ALA A 110 0.04 -8.13 -15.31
CA ALA A 110 0.49 -7.35 -14.17
C ALA A 110 -0.44 -7.52 -12.96
N SER A 111 -1.76 -7.49 -13.17
CA SER A 111 -2.73 -7.79 -12.12
C SER A 111 -2.53 -9.19 -11.53
N ILE A 112 -2.51 -10.22 -12.38
CA ILE A 112 -2.38 -11.61 -11.96
C ILE A 112 -1.06 -11.86 -11.23
N PHE A 113 0.06 -11.39 -11.76
CA PHE A 113 1.39 -11.59 -11.18
C PHE A 113 1.62 -10.78 -9.91
N THR A 114 0.94 -9.64 -9.74
CA THR A 114 0.96 -8.87 -8.48
C THR A 114 0.45 -9.76 -7.34
N PHE A 115 -0.69 -10.42 -7.55
CA PHE A 115 -1.33 -11.20 -6.49
C PHE A 115 -0.79 -12.63 -6.39
N SER A 116 -0.34 -13.27 -7.48
CA SER A 116 0.19 -14.65 -7.47
C SER A 116 1.64 -14.80 -7.00
N GLY A 117 2.24 -13.75 -6.42
CA GLY A 117 3.59 -13.82 -5.82
C GLY A 117 4.74 -13.59 -6.80
N SER A 118 4.50 -12.96 -7.95
CA SER A 118 5.52 -12.58 -8.94
C SER A 118 5.55 -11.06 -9.22
N PRO A 119 5.67 -10.20 -8.18
CA PRO A 119 5.54 -8.75 -8.36
C PRO A 119 6.63 -8.13 -9.25
N GLN A 120 7.86 -8.69 -9.31
CA GLN A 120 8.88 -8.18 -10.25
C GLN A 120 8.42 -8.31 -11.70
N ARG A 121 7.85 -9.46 -12.06
CA ARG A 121 7.34 -9.71 -13.40
C ARG A 121 6.14 -8.83 -13.71
N ALA A 122 5.23 -8.68 -12.75
CA ALA A 122 4.08 -7.77 -12.87
C ALA A 122 4.52 -6.34 -13.21
N ALA A 123 5.55 -5.88 -12.51
CA ALA A 123 6.13 -4.56 -12.68
C ALA A 123 6.82 -4.37 -14.02
N ASP A 124 7.59 -5.34 -14.49
CA ASP A 124 8.22 -5.27 -15.81
C ASP A 124 7.16 -5.18 -16.93
N LEU A 125 6.09 -5.99 -16.83
CA LEU A 125 4.97 -5.97 -17.78
C LEU A 125 4.14 -4.67 -17.71
N TRP A 126 3.88 -4.15 -16.51
CA TRP A 126 3.19 -2.88 -16.35
C TRP A 126 4.01 -1.72 -16.94
N MET A 127 5.33 -1.70 -16.67
CA MET A 127 6.23 -0.70 -17.24
C MET A 127 6.26 -0.76 -18.76
N GLU A 128 6.33 -1.95 -19.35
CA GLU A 128 6.26 -2.14 -20.80
C GLU A 128 4.91 -1.65 -21.38
N ALA A 129 3.79 -2.04 -20.78
CA ALA A 129 2.47 -1.57 -21.17
C ALA A 129 2.35 -0.04 -21.10
N SER A 130 2.91 0.59 -20.06
CA SER A 130 2.92 2.04 -19.89
C SER A 130 3.74 2.77 -20.95
N ARG A 131 4.74 2.12 -21.57
CA ARG A 131 5.50 2.69 -22.69
C ARG A 131 4.77 2.52 -24.01
N LEU A 132 4.14 1.36 -24.22
CA LEU A 132 3.36 1.06 -25.42
C LEU A 132 2.11 1.94 -25.52
N SER A 133 1.39 2.10 -24.40
CA SER A 133 0.19 2.96 -24.33
C SER A 133 0.06 3.61 -22.95
N PRO A 134 0.61 4.82 -22.78
CA PRO A 134 0.48 5.59 -21.54
C PRO A 134 -0.97 5.80 -21.11
N ASP A 135 -1.88 6.01 -22.07
CA ASP A 135 -3.29 6.29 -21.78
C ASP A 135 -4.02 5.07 -21.22
N ILE A 136 -3.78 3.87 -21.78
CA ILE A 136 -4.35 2.63 -21.24
C ILE A 136 -3.74 2.33 -19.86
N ALA A 137 -2.43 2.49 -19.70
CA ALA A 137 -1.78 2.27 -18.40
C ALA A 137 -2.28 3.25 -17.32
N ARG A 138 -2.63 4.50 -17.70
CA ARG A 138 -3.23 5.48 -16.78
C ARG A 138 -4.57 5.01 -16.21
N MET A 139 -5.30 4.16 -16.92
CA MET A 139 -6.56 3.58 -16.46
C MET A 139 -6.37 2.35 -15.55
N THR A 140 -5.12 1.96 -15.23
CA THR A 140 -4.88 0.88 -14.27
C THR A 140 -5.53 1.24 -12.93
N ASP A 141 -6.25 0.28 -12.35
CA ASP A 141 -6.84 0.42 -11.03
C ASP A 141 -5.79 0.88 -10.00
N ARG A 142 -6.14 1.91 -9.22
CA ARG A 142 -5.22 2.52 -8.25
C ARG A 142 -4.77 1.50 -7.20
N TYR A 143 -5.71 0.69 -6.69
CA TYR A 143 -5.41 -0.32 -5.69
C TYR A 143 -4.39 -1.34 -6.22
N LEU A 144 -4.55 -1.80 -7.46
CA LEU A 144 -3.59 -2.69 -8.11
C LEU A 144 -2.17 -2.10 -8.14
N VAL A 145 -2.00 -0.85 -8.60
CA VAL A 145 -0.65 -0.27 -8.70
C VAL A 145 -0.03 -0.06 -7.31
N MET A 146 -0.83 0.39 -6.34
CA MET A 146 -0.34 0.54 -4.96
C MET A 146 0.02 -0.80 -4.33
N ALA A 147 -0.76 -1.86 -4.60
CA ALA A 147 -0.45 -3.21 -4.16
C ALA A 147 0.85 -3.74 -4.81
N LEU A 148 1.09 -3.45 -6.08
CA LEU A 148 2.32 -3.80 -6.78
C LEU A 148 3.55 -3.12 -6.16
N ILE A 149 3.49 -1.80 -5.96
CA ILE A 149 4.55 -1.01 -5.29
C ILE A 149 4.82 -1.56 -3.89
N GLY A 150 3.77 -1.82 -3.11
CA GLY A 150 3.87 -2.39 -1.77
C GLY A 150 4.56 -3.75 -1.77
N ARG A 151 4.14 -4.67 -2.66
CA ARG A 151 4.73 -6.01 -2.76
C ARG A 151 6.18 -6.01 -3.20
N LEU A 152 6.56 -5.14 -4.14
CA LEU A 152 7.96 -4.94 -4.52
C LEU A 152 8.79 -4.48 -3.31
N THR A 153 8.25 -3.54 -2.54
CA THR A 153 8.91 -3.04 -1.32
C THR A 153 9.07 -4.15 -0.28
N ASP A 154 8.04 -4.99 -0.09
CA ASP A 154 8.03 -6.10 0.87
C ASP A 154 9.04 -7.20 0.54
N ILE A 155 9.42 -7.34 -0.74
CA ILE A 155 10.48 -8.27 -1.17
C ILE A 155 11.86 -7.58 -1.33
N GLY A 156 11.97 -6.30 -1.00
CA GLY A 156 13.22 -5.52 -1.06
C GLY A 156 13.54 -4.88 -2.41
N ASP A 157 12.68 -5.01 -3.42
CA ASP A 157 12.89 -4.46 -4.76
C ASP A 157 12.42 -2.99 -4.86
N ARG A 158 13.02 -2.14 -4.02
CA ARG A 158 12.65 -0.72 -3.92
C ARG A 158 12.97 0.07 -5.18
N ALA A 159 14.02 -0.30 -5.91
CA ALA A 159 14.38 0.38 -7.15
C ALA A 159 13.30 0.21 -8.22
N ARG A 160 12.72 -1.00 -8.37
CA ARG A 160 11.62 -1.21 -9.30
C ARG A 160 10.33 -0.53 -8.83
N ALA A 161 10.07 -0.50 -7.52
CA ALA A 161 8.95 0.25 -6.94
C ALA A 161 9.06 1.75 -7.26
N ASP A 162 10.22 2.37 -7.00
CA ASP A 162 10.47 3.79 -7.30
C ASP A 162 10.29 4.10 -8.80
N ARG A 163 10.72 3.19 -9.71
CA ARG A 163 10.53 3.36 -11.16
C ARG A 163 9.06 3.38 -11.57
N ILE A 164 8.22 2.54 -10.97
CA ILE A 164 6.77 2.58 -11.19
C ILE A 164 6.22 3.91 -10.70
N SER A 165 6.55 4.31 -9.47
CA SER A 165 6.10 5.57 -8.90
C SER A 165 6.49 6.78 -9.77
N ALA A 166 7.73 6.80 -10.27
CA ALA A 166 8.19 7.83 -11.20
C ALA A 166 7.38 7.82 -12.50
N ARG A 167 7.16 6.63 -13.09
CA ARG A 167 6.41 6.46 -14.33
C ARG A 167 4.96 6.91 -14.20
N LEU A 168 4.30 6.69 -13.06
CA LEU A 168 2.94 7.17 -12.81
C LEU A 168 2.86 8.70 -12.96
N SER A 169 3.83 9.44 -12.44
CA SER A 169 3.89 10.89 -12.63
C SER A 169 4.09 11.27 -14.09
N GLU A 170 4.96 10.57 -14.83
CA GLU A 170 5.27 10.87 -16.23
C GLU A 170 4.06 10.69 -17.15
N ILE A 171 3.29 9.61 -16.96
CA ILE A 171 2.12 9.33 -17.79
C ILE A 171 0.90 10.14 -17.38
N GLY A 172 1.04 11.06 -16.43
CA GLY A 172 -0.06 11.86 -15.90
C GLY A 172 -1.13 10.99 -15.26
N PHE A 173 -0.73 10.03 -14.42
CA PHE A 173 -1.64 9.35 -13.49
C PHE A 173 -2.16 10.37 -12.47
N SER A 174 -3.06 11.24 -12.94
CA SER A 174 -3.52 12.49 -12.32
C SER A 174 -4.70 12.29 -11.36
N THR A 175 -5.10 11.05 -11.12
CA THR A 175 -6.15 10.67 -10.15
C THR A 175 -5.60 10.33 -8.77
N GLY A 176 -4.29 10.45 -8.55
CA GLY A 176 -3.67 10.17 -7.26
C GLY A 176 -4.14 11.15 -6.19
N LEU A 177 -4.57 10.62 -5.03
CA LEU A 177 -4.72 11.43 -3.82
C LEU A 177 -3.34 11.96 -3.41
N ALA A 178 -3.30 12.86 -2.43
CA ALA A 178 -2.05 13.45 -1.96
C ALA A 178 -0.93 12.42 -1.64
N PRO A 179 -1.19 11.23 -1.03
CA PRO A 179 -0.17 10.21 -0.84
C PRO A 179 0.47 9.69 -2.13
N GLU A 180 -0.31 9.42 -3.19
CA GLU A 180 0.23 8.93 -4.46
C GLU A 180 1.10 9.97 -5.14
N ARG A 181 0.67 11.24 -5.14
CA ARG A 181 1.46 12.34 -5.70
C ARG A 181 2.79 12.48 -4.99
N SER A 182 2.79 12.37 -3.66
CA SER A 182 4.01 12.37 -2.85
C SER A 182 4.93 11.19 -3.18
N ASN A 183 4.38 9.97 -3.22
CA ASN A 183 5.16 8.76 -3.50
C ASN A 183 5.79 8.83 -4.90
N ALA A 184 5.04 9.32 -5.90
CA ALA A 184 5.53 9.53 -7.25
C ALA A 184 6.66 10.58 -7.30
N ALA A 185 6.51 11.69 -6.57
CA ALA A 185 7.58 12.68 -6.41
C ALA A 185 8.83 12.09 -5.75
N LEU A 186 8.68 11.33 -4.67
CA LEU A 186 9.77 10.65 -3.99
C LEU A 186 10.51 9.68 -4.93
N GLY A 187 9.76 8.85 -5.68
CA GLY A 187 10.32 7.93 -6.66
C GLY A 187 11.16 8.64 -7.72
N ARG A 188 10.65 9.75 -8.28
CA ARG A 188 11.40 10.60 -9.23
C ARG A 188 12.66 11.18 -8.61
N THR A 189 12.59 11.73 -7.39
CA THR A 189 13.77 12.28 -6.70
C THR A 189 14.84 11.22 -6.49
N ARG A 190 14.45 9.99 -6.10
CA ARG A 190 15.40 8.89 -5.92
C ARG A 190 16.02 8.42 -7.24
N GLU A 191 15.23 8.30 -8.30
CA GLU A 191 15.75 7.98 -9.65
C GLU A 191 16.72 9.06 -10.14
N ALA A 192 16.38 10.35 -9.98
CA ALA A 192 17.25 11.45 -10.37
C ALA A 192 18.59 11.40 -9.62
N VAL A 193 18.59 11.11 -8.31
CA VAL A 193 19.82 10.94 -7.53
C VAL A 193 20.63 9.73 -8.01
N ARG A 194 19.98 8.58 -8.27
CA ARG A 194 20.64 7.39 -8.83
C ARG A 194 21.29 7.66 -10.19
N ASN A 195 20.62 8.46 -11.02
CA ASN A 195 21.08 8.85 -12.35
C ASN A 195 22.02 10.07 -12.34
N GLN A 196 22.46 10.54 -11.17
CA GLN A 196 23.34 11.70 -11.00
C GLN A 196 22.76 13.01 -11.57
N GLN A 197 21.43 13.11 -11.67
CA GLN A 197 20.67 14.28 -12.12
C GLN A 197 20.33 15.18 -10.93
N GLN A 198 21.35 15.78 -10.31
CA GLN A 198 21.21 16.54 -9.06
C GLN A 198 20.24 17.73 -9.18
N ALA A 199 20.23 18.42 -10.32
CA ALA A 199 19.32 19.55 -10.55
C ALA A 199 17.85 19.11 -10.56
N ASP A 200 17.54 18.00 -11.24
CA ASP A 200 16.18 17.43 -11.29
C ASP A 200 15.74 16.95 -9.91
N ALA A 201 16.66 16.33 -9.16
CA ALA A 201 16.40 15.90 -7.79
C ALA A 201 16.05 17.09 -6.88
N LEU A 202 16.78 18.21 -6.98
CA LEU A 202 16.53 19.44 -6.22
C LEU A 202 15.18 20.07 -6.55
N LEU A 203 14.80 20.11 -7.84
CA LEU A 203 13.51 20.63 -8.28
C LEU A 203 12.35 19.77 -7.76
N ALA A 204 12.53 18.45 -7.73
CA ALA A 204 11.50 17.53 -7.29
C ALA A 204 11.18 17.60 -5.78
N VAL A 205 12.10 18.10 -4.94
CA VAL A 205 11.90 18.18 -3.47
C VAL A 205 10.59 18.89 -3.09
N SER A 206 10.26 20.02 -3.72
CA SER A 206 9.05 20.77 -3.39
C SER A 206 7.75 20.11 -3.86
N THR A 207 7.84 19.02 -4.63
CA THR A 207 6.69 18.24 -5.08
C THR A 207 6.36 17.05 -4.16
N ILE A 208 7.24 16.76 -3.18
CA ILE A 208 7.00 15.70 -2.19
C ILE A 208 6.07 16.26 -1.11
N GLY A 209 4.83 15.77 -1.13
CA GLY A 209 3.75 16.20 -0.24
C GLY A 209 3.84 15.61 1.17
N ASP A 210 4.08 14.31 1.29
CA ASP A 210 4.12 13.62 2.57
C ASP A 210 5.43 13.95 3.31
N PRO A 211 5.37 14.55 4.50
CA PRO A 211 6.58 14.83 5.26
C PRO A 211 7.31 13.57 5.73
N ASP A 212 6.68 12.38 5.78
CA ASP A 212 7.39 11.13 6.07
C ASP A 212 8.27 10.72 4.86
N ASP A 213 7.80 10.97 3.63
CA ASP A 213 8.59 10.77 2.42
C ASP A 213 9.82 11.69 2.39
N LEU A 214 9.62 12.98 2.73
CA LEU A 214 10.74 13.92 2.90
C LEU A 214 11.70 13.48 4.00
N LEU A 215 11.19 12.99 5.14
CA LEU A 215 12.02 12.52 6.24
C LEU A 215 13.00 11.44 5.77
N THR A 216 12.59 10.53 4.88
CA THR A 216 13.50 9.50 4.32
C THR A 216 14.72 10.11 3.65
N LEU A 217 14.52 11.15 2.84
CA LEU A 217 15.62 11.85 2.18
C LEU A 217 16.41 12.71 3.18
N TYR A 218 15.71 13.29 4.14
CA TYR A 218 16.29 14.22 5.09
C TYR A 218 17.23 13.54 6.09
N VAL A 219 17.09 12.24 6.37
CA VAL A 219 17.94 11.55 7.35
C VAL A 219 19.05 10.69 6.75
N ASP A 220 18.97 10.33 5.46
CA ASP A 220 19.96 9.48 4.79
C ASP A 220 21.01 10.32 4.06
N LYS A 221 22.29 10.01 4.33
CA LYS A 221 23.44 10.76 3.81
C LYS A 221 23.60 10.61 2.30
N SER A 222 23.03 9.57 1.66
CA SER A 222 23.00 9.47 0.21
C SER A 222 22.25 10.64 -0.45
N TYR A 223 21.41 11.36 0.30
CA TYR A 223 20.64 12.51 -0.16
C TYR A 223 21.11 13.82 0.47
N ALA A 224 22.34 13.88 1.02
CA ALA A 224 22.83 15.05 1.76
C ALA A 224 22.81 16.35 0.94
N ALA A 225 23.00 16.26 -0.38
CA ALA A 225 22.92 17.41 -1.28
C ALA A 225 21.51 18.03 -1.38
N LEU A 226 20.46 17.28 -1.02
CA LEU A 226 19.07 17.76 -0.99
C LEU A 226 18.69 18.40 0.36
N TRP A 227 19.46 18.18 1.43
CA TRP A 227 19.10 18.62 2.78
C TRP A 227 18.87 20.12 2.92
N PRO A 228 19.67 21.04 2.33
CA PRO A 228 19.40 22.47 2.41
C PRO A 228 18.04 22.82 1.79
N ARG A 229 17.72 22.26 0.63
CA ARG A 229 16.44 22.49 -0.06
C ARG A 229 15.26 21.92 0.73
N ILE A 230 15.41 20.76 1.36
CA ILE A 230 14.37 20.19 2.22
C ILE A 230 14.14 21.09 3.45
N ALA A 231 15.21 21.58 4.09
CA ALA A 231 15.11 22.45 5.26
C ALA A 231 14.44 23.80 4.91
N GLU A 232 14.81 24.38 3.78
CA GLU A 232 14.19 25.61 3.24
C GLU A 232 12.70 25.40 2.94
N TRP A 233 12.35 24.27 2.30
CA TRP A 233 10.98 24.01 1.87
C TRP A 233 10.06 23.60 3.01
N ALA A 234 10.49 22.68 3.87
CA ALA A 234 9.64 21.99 4.84
C ALA A 234 9.79 22.49 6.28
N GLY A 235 10.81 23.32 6.55
CA GLY A 235 11.23 23.67 7.89
C GLY A 235 12.16 22.61 8.52
N PRO A 236 12.88 22.96 9.60
CA PRO A 236 13.87 22.08 10.24
C PRO A 236 13.28 20.82 10.88
N ASP A 237 11.98 20.83 11.21
CA ASP A 237 11.22 19.74 11.83
C ASP A 237 10.09 19.20 10.92
N LEU A 238 10.08 19.62 9.65
CA LEU A 238 9.05 19.32 8.64
C LEU A 238 7.63 19.79 9.00
N ALA A 239 7.44 20.64 10.02
CA ALA A 239 6.12 21.05 10.47
C ALA A 239 5.34 21.85 9.41
N ASP A 240 6.02 22.71 8.63
CA ASP A 240 5.40 23.47 7.55
C ASP A 240 4.88 22.55 6.43
N GLN A 241 5.67 21.52 6.07
CA GLN A 241 5.21 20.52 5.13
C GLN A 241 4.05 19.71 5.70
N SER A 242 4.14 19.28 6.97
CA SER A 242 3.05 18.53 7.60
C SER A 242 1.74 19.31 7.61
N ARG A 243 1.77 20.64 7.80
CA ARG A 243 0.56 21.48 7.72
C ARG A 243 -0.02 21.48 6.30
N ARG A 244 0.78 21.78 5.28
CA ARG A 244 0.33 21.78 3.88
C ARG A 244 -0.25 20.43 3.47
N TYR A 245 0.42 19.34 3.84
CA TYR A 245 -0.04 18.01 3.52
C TYR A 245 -1.38 17.66 4.18
N LEU A 246 -1.57 18.03 5.45
CA LEU A 246 -2.86 17.87 6.13
C LEU A 246 -3.97 18.70 5.47
N GLU A 247 -3.65 19.88 4.94
CA GLU A 247 -4.60 20.70 4.17
C GLU A 247 -5.02 20.01 2.87
N GLU A 248 -4.07 19.43 2.13
CA GLU A 248 -4.36 18.63 0.93
C GLU A 248 -5.21 17.39 1.25
N LEU A 249 -4.83 16.61 2.26
CA LEU A 249 -5.57 15.41 2.68
C LEU A 249 -7.00 15.75 3.11
N ARG A 250 -7.18 16.87 3.83
CA ARG A 250 -8.50 17.36 4.20
C ARG A 250 -9.30 17.78 2.96
N ALA A 251 -8.66 18.43 1.98
CA ALA A 251 -9.32 18.83 0.74
C ALA A 251 -9.76 17.62 -0.09
N ASP A 252 -8.89 16.61 -0.23
CA ASP A 252 -9.20 15.34 -0.90
C ASP A 252 -10.41 14.65 -0.24
N TRP A 253 -10.42 14.54 1.10
CA TRP A 253 -11.55 13.98 1.84
C TRP A 253 -12.83 14.81 1.70
N GLN A 254 -12.76 16.13 1.79
CA GLN A 254 -13.92 17.00 1.60
C GLN A 254 -14.49 16.96 0.17
N ALA A 255 -13.67 16.58 -0.82
CA ALA A 255 -14.11 16.41 -2.19
C ALA A 255 -14.77 15.05 -2.43
N GLY A 256 -14.23 13.97 -1.86
CA GLY A 256 -14.75 12.61 -2.05
C GLY A 256 -15.88 12.21 -1.08
N ASP A 257 -15.80 12.62 0.18
CA ASP A 257 -16.72 12.23 1.28
C ASP A 257 -16.92 10.70 1.41
N ASP A 258 -15.86 9.94 1.10
CA ASP A 258 -15.85 8.48 1.09
C ASP A 258 -14.76 7.90 2.01
N PHE A 259 -14.81 6.59 2.22
CA PHE A 259 -13.82 5.91 3.07
C PHE A 259 -12.41 5.95 2.48
N GLU A 260 -12.29 5.96 1.15
CA GLU A 260 -11.01 5.94 0.43
C GLU A 260 -10.23 7.23 0.64
N THR A 261 -10.90 8.38 0.53
CA THR A 261 -10.33 9.72 0.75
C THR A 261 -10.19 10.06 2.23
N ALA A 262 -11.08 9.57 3.10
CA ALA A 262 -10.97 9.74 4.55
C ALA A 262 -9.75 9.01 5.14
N THR A 263 -9.42 7.81 4.63
CA THR A 263 -8.40 6.93 5.20
C THR A 263 -7.01 7.58 5.29
N PRO A 264 -6.46 8.19 4.23
CA PRO A 264 -5.20 8.94 4.31
C PRO A 264 -5.21 10.06 5.34
N TYR A 265 -6.29 10.85 5.41
CA TYR A 265 -6.39 11.96 6.37
C TYR A 265 -6.45 11.47 7.81
N ALA A 266 -7.29 10.45 8.07
CA ALA A 266 -7.39 9.80 9.38
C ALA A 266 -6.06 9.18 9.81
N ARG A 267 -5.35 8.50 8.89
CA ARG A 267 -4.04 7.89 9.14
C ARG A 267 -3.03 8.95 9.55
N ARG A 268 -2.96 10.06 8.83
CA ARG A 268 -2.03 11.15 9.14
C ARG A 268 -2.34 11.77 10.51
N LEU A 269 -3.60 12.10 10.78
CA LEU A 269 -4.01 12.62 12.10
C LEU A 269 -3.71 11.65 13.24
N ALA A 270 -3.94 10.36 13.04
CA ALA A 270 -3.60 9.32 14.03
C ALA A 270 -2.08 9.20 14.26
N GLY A 271 -1.27 9.33 13.20
CA GLY A 271 0.20 9.37 13.30
C GLY A 271 0.70 10.55 14.14
N LEU A 272 -0.01 11.68 14.07
CA LEU A 272 0.23 12.88 14.88
C LEU A 272 -0.43 12.81 16.28
N GLN A 273 -0.95 11.64 16.66
CA GLN A 273 -1.65 11.38 17.93
C GLN A 273 -2.89 12.26 18.17
N ALA A 274 -3.50 12.80 17.10
CA ALA A 274 -4.72 13.60 17.18
C ALA A 274 -5.97 12.69 17.31
N TYR A 275 -5.96 11.73 18.24
CA TYR A 275 -6.98 10.68 18.34
C TYR A 275 -8.40 11.24 18.57
N THR A 276 -8.53 12.33 19.35
CA THR A 276 -9.83 12.99 19.55
C THR A 276 -10.37 13.52 18.23
N VAL A 277 -9.50 14.14 17.43
CA VAL A 277 -9.87 14.67 16.12
C VAL A 277 -10.31 13.55 15.19
N VAL A 278 -9.53 12.45 15.13
CA VAL A 278 -9.86 11.26 14.33
C VAL A 278 -11.25 10.74 14.69
N ASN A 279 -11.52 10.54 15.97
CA ASN A 279 -12.79 9.99 16.43
C ASN A 279 -13.96 10.95 16.16
N THR A 280 -13.77 12.26 16.36
CA THR A 280 -14.82 13.25 16.09
C THR A 280 -15.18 13.34 14.60
N LEU A 281 -14.18 13.31 13.70
CA LEU A 281 -14.42 13.45 12.26
C LEU A 281 -14.95 12.16 11.62
N PHE A 282 -14.39 11.01 11.98
CA PHE A 282 -14.55 9.79 11.17
C PHE A 282 -15.44 8.73 11.81
N LEU A 283 -15.69 8.76 13.13
CA LEU A 283 -16.64 7.83 13.75
C LEU A 283 -18.05 7.94 13.16
N PRO A 284 -18.61 9.16 12.89
CA PRO A 284 -19.93 9.29 12.28
C PRO A 284 -20.04 8.66 10.88
N MET A 285 -18.93 8.53 10.14
CA MET A 285 -18.95 7.84 8.84
C MET A 285 -19.33 6.37 8.96
N PHE A 286 -19.21 5.77 10.15
CA PHE A 286 -19.68 4.41 10.37
C PHE A 286 -21.19 4.32 10.55
N ASP A 287 -21.92 5.42 10.73
CA ASP A 287 -23.39 5.40 10.84
C ASP A 287 -24.06 4.87 9.56
N ARG A 288 -23.47 5.17 8.40
CA ARG A 288 -23.90 4.67 7.07
C ARG A 288 -23.49 3.23 6.74
N VAL A 289 -22.69 2.57 7.58
CA VAL A 289 -22.24 1.19 7.34
C VAL A 289 -23.31 0.21 7.79
N GLY A 290 -23.67 -0.76 6.96
CA GLY A 290 -24.64 -1.79 7.32
C GLY A 290 -24.60 -2.97 6.36
N PRO A 291 -25.22 -4.11 6.75
CA PRO A 291 -25.30 -5.28 5.88
C PRO A 291 -25.95 -4.93 4.53
N GLY A 292 -25.30 -5.31 3.43
CA GLY A 292 -25.79 -5.06 2.07
C GLY A 292 -25.66 -3.63 1.57
N VAL A 293 -25.15 -2.70 2.37
CA VAL A 293 -24.78 -1.35 1.94
C VAL A 293 -23.37 -1.38 1.40
N ASP A 294 -23.13 -0.73 0.25
CA ASP A 294 -21.77 -0.55 -0.24
C ASP A 294 -20.99 0.34 0.74
N ALA A 295 -20.06 -0.28 1.45
CA ALA A 295 -19.17 0.36 2.39
C ALA A 295 -17.70 0.08 2.00
N SER A 296 -17.42 -0.06 0.70
CA SER A 296 -16.07 -0.26 0.20
C SER A 296 -15.10 0.75 0.79
N GLY A 297 -13.99 0.26 1.34
CA GLY A 297 -12.98 1.08 2.02
C GLY A 297 -13.18 1.23 3.53
N ALA A 298 -14.35 0.88 4.08
CA ALA A 298 -14.57 0.88 5.53
C ALA A 298 -13.59 -0.05 6.26
N GLU A 299 -13.17 -1.14 5.61
CA GLU A 299 -12.16 -2.08 6.08
C GLU A 299 -10.77 -1.47 6.28
N PHE A 300 -10.48 -0.32 5.64
CA PHE A 300 -9.22 0.41 5.81
C PHE A 300 -9.32 1.56 6.83
N LEU A 301 -10.49 2.20 6.94
CA LEU A 301 -10.71 3.29 7.91
C LEU A 301 -10.98 2.75 9.33
N ALA A 302 -11.73 1.64 9.45
CA ALA A 302 -12.14 1.08 10.74
C ALA A 302 -10.96 0.73 11.66
N PRO A 303 -9.84 0.16 11.18
CA PRO A 303 -8.65 -0.08 12.00
C PRO A 303 -8.07 1.21 12.61
N ILE A 304 -8.11 2.33 11.88
CA ILE A 304 -7.54 3.61 12.34
C ILE A 304 -8.42 4.23 13.42
N VAL A 305 -9.74 4.28 13.19
CA VAL A 305 -10.71 4.83 14.14
C VAL A 305 -10.79 3.97 15.41
N SER A 306 -10.85 2.64 15.27
CA SER A 306 -10.90 1.73 16.42
C SER A 306 -9.62 1.81 17.28
N ARG A 307 -8.43 1.89 16.66
CA ARG A 307 -7.18 2.13 17.40
C ARG A 307 -7.21 3.47 18.14
N SER A 308 -7.72 4.52 17.50
CA SER A 308 -7.83 5.85 18.11
C SER A 308 -8.80 5.84 19.31
N LEU A 309 -9.94 5.14 19.21
CA LEU A 309 -10.86 4.90 20.33
C LEU A 309 -10.18 4.12 21.48
N MET A 310 -9.44 3.05 21.15
CA MET A 310 -8.72 2.24 22.14
C MET A 310 -7.71 3.07 22.94
N LEU A 311 -6.92 3.91 22.26
CA LEU A 311 -5.93 4.78 22.89
C LEU A 311 -6.56 5.90 23.76
N GLN A 312 -7.88 6.09 23.66
CA GLN A 312 -8.66 6.97 24.53
C GLN A 312 -9.43 6.22 25.63
N GLY A 313 -9.16 4.93 25.83
CA GLY A 313 -9.86 4.10 26.81
C GLY A 313 -11.27 3.66 26.39
N ARG A 314 -11.67 3.90 25.14
CA ARG A 314 -13.01 3.57 24.61
C ARG A 314 -13.02 2.20 23.91
N ALA A 315 -12.55 1.17 24.62
CA ALA A 315 -12.32 -0.17 24.07
C ALA A 315 -13.58 -0.85 23.51
N THR A 316 -14.72 -0.69 24.17
CA THR A 316 -16.01 -1.26 23.72
C THR A 316 -16.44 -0.68 22.37
N GLU A 317 -16.35 0.65 22.22
CA GLU A 317 -16.69 1.33 20.97
C GLU A 317 -15.72 0.98 19.84
N ALA A 318 -14.42 0.84 20.16
CA ALA A 318 -13.43 0.37 19.20
C ALA A 318 -13.80 -0.99 18.59
N ARG A 319 -14.22 -1.95 19.42
CA ARG A 319 -14.66 -3.28 18.96
C ARG A 319 -15.97 -3.22 18.19
N ALA A 320 -16.89 -2.31 18.55
CA ALA A 320 -18.16 -2.12 17.85
C ALA A 320 -17.96 -1.58 16.42
N VAL A 321 -17.03 -0.63 16.21
CA VAL A 321 -16.68 -0.12 14.88
C VAL A 321 -16.17 -1.24 13.98
N LEU A 322 -15.26 -2.08 14.49
CA LEU A 322 -14.75 -3.24 13.73
C LEU A 322 -15.84 -4.26 13.42
N ALA A 323 -16.75 -4.53 14.35
CA ALA A 323 -17.86 -5.47 14.14
C ALA A 323 -18.80 -4.96 13.04
N LYS A 324 -19.09 -3.65 13.05
CA LYS A 324 -19.93 -2.99 12.04
C LYS A 324 -19.28 -3.05 10.65
N ALA A 325 -17.98 -2.79 10.55
CA ALA A 325 -17.23 -2.93 9.31
C ALA A 325 -17.21 -4.39 8.82
N ALA A 326 -16.94 -5.36 9.71
CA ALA A 326 -16.96 -6.79 9.36
C ALA A 326 -18.32 -7.24 8.79
N ALA A 327 -19.42 -6.77 9.37
CA ALA A 327 -20.78 -7.13 8.93
C ALA A 327 -21.14 -6.58 7.53
N ALA A 328 -20.41 -5.57 7.04
CA ALA A 328 -20.60 -5.02 5.71
C ALA A 328 -19.71 -5.67 4.64
N ILE A 329 -18.72 -6.47 5.03
CA ILE A 329 -17.85 -7.18 4.07
C ILE A 329 -18.64 -8.34 3.44
N PRO A 330 -18.68 -8.44 2.10
CA PRO A 330 -19.32 -9.58 1.42
C PRO A 330 -18.75 -10.93 1.88
N ALA A 331 -19.60 -11.95 1.95
CA ALA A 331 -19.20 -13.27 2.47
C ALA A 331 -18.10 -13.94 1.63
N ASP A 332 -18.01 -13.61 0.34
CA ASP A 332 -17.00 -14.08 -0.62
C ASP A 332 -15.72 -13.23 -0.61
N ASP A 333 -15.69 -12.08 0.07
CA ASP A 333 -14.53 -11.19 0.15
C ASP A 333 -13.62 -11.54 1.35
N HIS A 334 -13.09 -12.75 1.29
CA HIS A 334 -12.27 -13.33 2.37
C HIS A 334 -10.97 -12.58 2.62
N ALA A 335 -10.43 -11.90 1.61
CA ALA A 335 -9.19 -11.15 1.70
C ALA A 335 -9.38 -9.85 2.49
N ASN A 336 -10.43 -9.07 2.23
CA ASN A 336 -10.67 -7.83 2.97
C ASN A 336 -11.06 -8.10 4.43
N ALA A 337 -11.69 -9.24 4.72
CA ALA A 337 -11.97 -9.66 6.10
C ALA A 337 -10.69 -9.80 6.96
N LEU A 338 -9.53 -10.10 6.35
CA LEU A 338 -8.25 -10.17 7.08
C LEU A 338 -7.82 -8.81 7.65
N ASN A 339 -8.19 -7.70 7.01
CA ASN A 339 -7.89 -6.36 7.54
C ASN A 339 -8.58 -6.14 8.88
N ILE A 340 -9.82 -6.61 9.02
CA ILE A 340 -10.57 -6.53 10.28
C ILE A 340 -10.04 -7.51 11.32
N ASP A 341 -9.67 -8.74 10.93
CA ASP A 341 -9.05 -9.70 11.83
C ASP A 341 -7.72 -9.17 12.41
N ALA A 342 -6.88 -8.56 11.57
CA ALA A 342 -5.64 -7.92 11.98
C ALA A 342 -5.89 -6.70 12.90
N ALA A 343 -6.99 -5.97 12.68
CA ALA A 343 -7.37 -4.87 13.56
C ALA A 343 -7.79 -5.37 14.95
N TYR A 344 -8.58 -6.45 15.05
CA TYR A 344 -8.90 -7.08 16.34
C TYR A 344 -7.64 -7.57 17.07
N LEU A 345 -6.73 -8.22 16.35
CA LEU A 345 -5.42 -8.61 16.89
C LEU A 345 -4.65 -7.39 17.43
N THR A 346 -4.65 -6.29 16.69
CA THR A 346 -3.99 -5.04 17.10
C THR A 346 -4.62 -4.47 18.38
N LEU A 347 -5.95 -4.47 18.48
CA LEU A 347 -6.64 -4.02 19.70
C LEU A 347 -6.27 -4.87 20.91
N ALA A 348 -6.27 -6.20 20.78
CA ALA A 348 -5.84 -7.12 21.84
C ALA A 348 -4.37 -6.89 22.23
N THR A 349 -3.51 -6.65 21.24
CA THR A 349 -2.08 -6.37 21.44
C THR A 349 -1.85 -5.07 22.20
N LEU A 350 -2.56 -3.99 21.86
CA LEU A 350 -2.50 -2.71 22.59
C LEU A 350 -2.90 -2.86 24.06
N GLN A 351 -3.90 -3.70 24.35
CA GLN A 351 -4.36 -4.01 25.70
C GLN A 351 -3.49 -5.04 26.42
N THR A 352 -2.47 -5.60 25.77
CA THR A 352 -1.65 -6.71 26.28
C THR A 352 -2.47 -7.93 26.72
N ASP A 353 -3.61 -8.16 26.06
CA ASP A 353 -4.43 -9.36 26.22
C ASP A 353 -3.79 -10.53 25.46
N TRP A 354 -2.69 -11.05 26.01
CA TRP A 354 -1.89 -12.09 25.36
C TRP A 354 -2.68 -13.35 24.97
N PRO A 355 -3.63 -13.87 25.78
CA PRO A 355 -4.48 -14.97 25.37
C PRO A 355 -5.33 -14.64 24.12
N GLU A 356 -5.95 -13.46 24.05
CA GLU A 356 -6.69 -13.06 22.86
C GLU A 356 -5.75 -12.86 21.67
N VAL A 357 -4.56 -12.27 21.86
CA VAL A 357 -3.55 -12.11 20.80
C VAL A 357 -3.18 -13.45 20.16
N VAL A 358 -2.88 -14.47 20.96
CA VAL A 358 -2.57 -15.81 20.43
C VAL A 358 -3.75 -16.38 19.65
N THR A 359 -4.95 -16.31 20.22
CA THR A 359 -6.18 -16.85 19.59
C THR A 359 -6.46 -16.18 18.24
N ARG A 360 -6.38 -14.85 18.19
CA ARG A 360 -6.61 -14.06 16.96
C ARG A 360 -5.51 -14.31 15.93
N ALA A 361 -4.25 -14.38 16.35
CA ALA A 361 -3.13 -14.65 15.46
C ALA A 361 -3.24 -16.05 14.83
N ASP A 362 -3.59 -17.08 15.61
CA ASP A 362 -3.79 -18.43 15.09
C ASP A 362 -4.94 -18.50 14.07
N ALA A 363 -6.06 -17.82 14.35
CA ALA A 363 -7.18 -17.73 13.42
C ALA A 363 -6.80 -17.01 12.11
N PHE A 364 -6.10 -15.88 12.21
CA PHE A 364 -5.58 -15.14 11.06
C PHE A 364 -4.66 -16.03 10.21
N LEU A 365 -3.63 -16.65 10.82
CA LEU A 365 -2.66 -17.49 10.13
C LEU A 365 -3.27 -18.77 9.54
N ALA A 366 -4.33 -19.30 10.15
CA ALA A 366 -5.10 -20.40 9.56
C ALA A 366 -5.86 -19.94 8.30
N ARG A 367 -6.47 -18.75 8.32
CA ARG A 367 -7.18 -18.19 7.16
C ARG A 367 -6.22 -17.82 6.03
N THR A 368 -5.09 -17.19 6.32
CA THR A 368 -4.11 -16.82 5.29
C THR A 368 -3.56 -18.04 4.55
N ARG A 369 -3.34 -19.16 5.25
CA ARG A 369 -2.93 -20.42 4.60
C ARG A 369 -3.94 -20.94 3.58
N LYS A 370 -5.25 -20.72 3.80
CA LYS A 370 -6.30 -21.10 2.84
C LYS A 370 -6.31 -20.21 1.61
N LEU A 371 -6.02 -18.91 1.79
CA LEU A 371 -5.97 -17.91 0.71
C LEU A 371 -4.65 -17.96 -0.08
N GLY A 372 -3.65 -18.69 0.42
CA GLY A 372 -2.41 -18.99 -0.29
C GLY A 372 -1.45 -17.79 -0.38
N PRO A 373 -0.56 -17.76 -1.39
CA PRO A 373 0.50 -16.76 -1.51
C PRO A 373 -0.03 -15.35 -1.85
N ASN A 374 -1.33 -15.22 -2.09
CA ASN A 374 -1.97 -13.95 -2.40
C ASN A 374 -2.01 -12.99 -1.21
N ILE A 375 -1.77 -13.47 0.01
CA ILE A 375 -1.76 -12.60 1.19
C ILE A 375 -0.44 -11.86 1.32
N ASN A 376 -0.54 -10.61 1.79
CA ASN A 376 0.64 -9.79 2.04
C ASN A 376 1.57 -10.47 3.07
N ARG A 377 2.81 -10.76 2.65
CA ARG A 377 3.86 -11.34 3.49
C ARG A 377 4.18 -10.47 4.71
N SER A 378 4.20 -9.15 4.58
CA SER A 378 4.50 -8.25 5.69
C SER A 378 3.45 -8.36 6.81
N ALA A 379 2.17 -8.47 6.44
CA ALA A 379 1.10 -8.71 7.41
C ALA A 379 1.25 -10.06 8.12
N VAL A 380 1.55 -11.15 7.38
CA VAL A 380 1.76 -12.48 7.98
C VAL A 380 2.93 -12.46 8.97
N ILE A 381 4.06 -11.86 8.60
CA ILE A 381 5.24 -11.76 9.46
C ILE A 381 4.97 -10.88 10.69
N GLN A 382 4.24 -9.78 10.55
CA GLN A 382 3.83 -8.97 11.70
C GLN A 382 2.93 -9.74 12.67
N VAL A 383 1.98 -10.53 12.16
CA VAL A 383 1.12 -11.39 12.99
C VAL A 383 1.95 -12.46 13.72
N GLN A 384 2.95 -13.04 13.05
CA GLN A 384 3.89 -13.97 13.70
C GLN A 384 4.70 -13.29 14.80
N ALA A 385 5.13 -12.04 14.62
CA ALA A 385 5.83 -11.28 15.66
C ALA A 385 4.95 -11.07 16.89
N TRP A 386 3.69 -10.66 16.72
CA TRP A 386 2.75 -10.50 17.83
C TRP A 386 2.42 -11.83 18.52
N ARG A 387 2.27 -12.91 17.75
CA ARG A 387 2.07 -14.26 18.29
C ARG A 387 3.27 -14.72 19.12
N ALA A 388 4.49 -14.55 18.61
CA ALA A 388 5.72 -14.93 19.31
C ALA A 388 5.92 -14.12 20.59
N CYS A 389 5.67 -12.80 20.52
CA CYS A 389 5.63 -11.90 21.68
C CYS A 389 4.62 -12.43 22.72
N ALA A 390 3.35 -12.60 22.37
CA ALA A 390 2.31 -13.05 23.29
C ALA A 390 2.60 -14.42 23.93
N LEU A 391 3.08 -15.40 23.14
CA LEU A 391 3.46 -16.72 23.67
C LEU A 391 4.62 -16.62 24.66
N THR A 392 5.62 -15.78 24.38
CA THR A 392 6.73 -15.55 25.32
C THR A 392 6.24 -14.88 26.61
N ARG A 393 5.31 -13.93 26.51
CA ARG A 393 4.70 -13.25 27.67
C ARG A 393 3.79 -14.15 28.51
N LEU A 394 3.38 -15.29 27.97
CA LEU A 394 2.63 -16.33 28.66
C LEU A 394 3.51 -17.51 29.12
N ASP A 395 4.83 -17.34 29.11
CA ASP A 395 5.82 -18.39 29.44
C ASP A 395 5.74 -19.65 28.56
N ARG A 396 5.16 -19.53 27.36
CA ARG A 396 5.01 -20.59 26.36
C ARG A 396 6.11 -20.52 25.30
N THR A 397 7.36 -20.35 25.74
CA THR A 397 8.52 -20.07 24.86
C THR A 397 8.78 -21.17 23.83
N ALA A 398 8.55 -22.44 24.17
CA ALA A 398 8.68 -23.55 23.22
C ALA A 398 7.74 -23.40 22.02
N GLU A 399 6.50 -22.98 22.26
CA GLU A 399 5.50 -22.74 21.20
C GLU A 399 5.78 -21.46 20.39
N ALA A 400 6.49 -20.51 20.99
CA ALA A 400 6.91 -19.28 20.34
C ALA A 400 8.05 -19.50 19.33
N GLN A 401 8.79 -20.62 19.40
CA GLN A 401 9.99 -20.86 18.59
C GLN A 401 9.73 -20.77 17.09
N ARG A 402 8.67 -21.40 16.59
CA ARG A 402 8.34 -21.38 15.17
C ARG A 402 8.01 -19.97 14.67
N ALA A 403 7.15 -19.26 15.40
CA ALA A 403 6.77 -17.89 15.04
C ALA A 403 7.98 -16.93 15.12
N THR A 404 8.86 -17.11 16.11
CA THR A 404 10.15 -16.40 16.22
C THR A 404 11.02 -16.67 15.00
N ALA A 405 11.19 -17.93 14.61
CA ALA A 405 12.01 -18.30 13.45
C ALA A 405 11.48 -17.69 12.15
N ASP A 406 10.16 -17.72 11.92
CA ASP A 406 9.55 -17.08 10.74
C ASP A 406 9.86 -15.58 10.67
N VAL A 407 9.80 -14.88 11.81
CA VAL A 407 10.10 -13.44 11.90
C VAL A 407 11.58 -13.16 11.65
N VAL A 408 12.49 -13.90 12.30
CA VAL A 408 13.94 -13.73 12.14
C VAL A 408 14.37 -14.06 10.71
N LEU A 409 13.79 -15.07 10.06
CA LEU A 409 14.06 -15.36 8.64
C LEU A 409 13.59 -14.22 7.71
N GLY A 410 12.60 -13.43 8.13
CA GLY A 410 12.07 -12.28 7.37
C GLY A 410 12.76 -10.95 7.65
N GLU A 411 13.58 -10.84 8.70
CA GLU A 411 14.05 -9.55 9.23
C GLU A 411 14.98 -8.77 8.28
N ALA A 412 15.59 -9.45 7.31
CA ALA A 412 16.43 -8.83 6.28
C ALA A 412 15.61 -7.93 5.34
N LEU A 413 14.32 -8.25 5.12
CA LEU A 413 13.43 -7.50 4.24
C LEU A 413 12.41 -6.69 5.03
N LEU A 414 11.96 -7.24 6.16
CA LEU A 414 10.87 -6.72 6.99
C LEU A 414 11.33 -6.50 8.45
N PRO A 415 12.30 -5.61 8.70
CA PRO A 415 12.87 -5.43 10.04
C PRO A 415 11.89 -4.88 11.08
N GLY A 416 10.76 -4.29 10.66
CA GLY A 416 9.71 -3.77 11.56
C GLY A 416 9.12 -4.85 12.49
N ALA A 417 8.73 -5.99 11.94
CA ALA A 417 8.17 -7.07 12.76
C ALA A 417 9.22 -7.68 13.70
N ALA A 418 10.48 -7.74 13.27
CA ALA A 418 11.58 -8.24 14.08
C ALA A 418 11.91 -7.29 15.24
N ILE A 419 11.94 -5.96 15.00
CA ILE A 419 12.17 -5.01 16.09
C ILE A 419 11.04 -5.07 17.12
N ASP A 420 9.78 -5.21 16.69
CA ASP A 420 8.64 -5.33 17.59
C ASP A 420 8.76 -6.58 18.48
N LEU A 421 9.18 -7.70 17.89
CA LEU A 421 9.45 -8.94 18.62
C LEU A 421 10.57 -8.77 19.67
N TYR A 422 11.73 -8.25 19.27
CA TYR A 422 12.86 -8.08 20.19
C TYR A 422 12.51 -7.12 21.33
N VAL A 423 11.87 -5.98 21.01
CA VAL A 423 11.48 -4.98 21.99
C VAL A 423 10.41 -5.50 22.95
N CYS A 424 9.38 -6.22 22.47
CA CYS A 424 8.38 -6.84 23.35
C CYS A 424 9.00 -7.85 24.34
N ARG A 425 10.02 -8.60 23.89
CA ARG A 425 10.72 -9.58 24.72
C ARG A 425 11.75 -8.96 25.67
N GLY A 426 11.98 -7.65 25.59
CA GLY A 426 13.06 -6.99 26.32
C GLY A 426 14.46 -7.35 25.84
N ASP A 427 14.59 -7.91 24.63
CA ASP A 427 15.87 -8.27 24.02
C ASP A 427 16.53 -7.04 23.40
N SER A 428 17.06 -6.15 24.25
CA SER A 428 17.77 -4.94 23.82
C SER A 428 19.01 -5.26 22.97
N ALA A 429 19.67 -6.40 23.20
CA ALA A 429 20.87 -6.78 22.47
C ALA A 429 20.54 -7.18 21.03
N GLY A 430 19.55 -8.06 20.84
CA GLY A 430 19.02 -8.42 19.52
C GLY A 430 18.47 -7.22 18.77
N ALA A 431 17.71 -6.35 19.44
CA ALA A 431 17.20 -5.10 18.87
C ALA A 431 18.32 -4.16 18.38
N ARG A 432 19.38 -3.95 19.18
CA ARG A 432 20.55 -3.14 18.80
C ARG A 432 21.28 -3.74 17.60
N ALA A 433 21.53 -5.05 17.63
CA ALA A 433 22.21 -5.76 16.54
C ALA A 433 21.42 -5.65 15.23
N LEU A 434 20.10 -5.83 15.29
CA LEU A 434 19.22 -5.62 14.14
C LEU A 434 19.38 -4.21 13.58
N VAL A 435 19.18 -3.15 14.39
CA VAL A 435 19.25 -1.76 13.92
C VAL A 435 20.62 -1.44 13.31
N ILE A 436 21.72 -1.83 13.94
CA ILE A 436 23.08 -1.61 13.41
C ILE A 436 23.28 -2.32 12.07
N SER A 437 22.84 -3.58 11.96
CA SER A 437 22.96 -4.33 10.71
C SER A 437 22.12 -3.73 9.57
N ARG A 438 20.92 -3.20 9.88
CA ARG A 438 20.06 -2.55 8.89
C ARG A 438 20.56 -1.16 8.49
N LEU A 439 21.27 -0.43 9.36
CA LEU A 439 21.95 0.82 8.99
C LEU A 439 23.05 0.60 7.94
N ALA A 440 23.71 -0.56 7.97
CA ALA A 440 24.75 -0.92 7.01
C ALA A 440 24.18 -1.35 5.64
N ASP A 441 22.98 -1.94 5.61
CA ASP A 441 22.31 -2.40 4.38
C ASP A 441 21.56 -1.26 3.68
N GLU A 442 21.97 -0.90 2.47
CA GLU A 442 21.33 0.13 1.64
C GLU A 442 19.83 -0.07 1.45
N THR A 443 19.39 -1.33 1.35
CA THR A 443 18.00 -1.66 1.09
C THR A 443 17.13 -1.22 2.27
N THR A 444 17.57 -1.50 3.50
CA THR A 444 16.79 -1.30 4.73
C THR A 444 17.26 -0.13 5.59
N ARG A 445 18.34 0.56 5.20
CA ARG A 445 18.90 1.73 5.91
C ARG A 445 17.85 2.79 6.20
N GLY A 446 17.00 3.11 5.22
CA GLY A 446 15.93 4.11 5.41
C GLY A 446 14.98 3.76 6.55
N TRP A 447 14.67 2.48 6.76
CA TRP A 447 13.87 2.04 7.91
C TRP A 447 14.65 2.25 9.23
N ALA A 448 15.92 1.86 9.27
CA ALA A 448 16.73 1.96 10.48
C ALA A 448 16.99 3.42 10.88
N LEU A 449 17.27 4.28 9.90
CA LEU A 449 17.41 5.72 10.10
C LEU A 449 16.11 6.35 10.61
N ARG A 450 14.94 5.94 10.11
CA ARG A 450 13.65 6.38 10.67
C ARG A 450 13.45 5.88 12.11
N TYR A 451 13.83 4.63 12.41
CA TYR A 451 13.68 4.06 13.75
C TYR A 451 14.47 4.82 14.83
N VAL A 452 15.70 5.27 14.52
CA VAL A 452 16.57 5.98 15.47
C VAL A 452 16.23 7.45 15.67
N GLN A 453 15.24 7.99 14.95
CA GLN A 453 14.84 9.38 15.15
C GLN A 453 14.22 9.59 16.53
N PRO A 454 14.33 10.80 17.11
CA PRO A 454 13.69 11.11 18.38
C PRO A 454 12.17 10.92 18.29
N VAL A 455 11.61 10.34 19.34
CA VAL A 455 10.16 10.21 19.53
C VAL A 455 9.71 11.09 20.69
N ARG A 456 8.42 11.42 20.75
CA ARG A 456 7.89 12.22 21.86
C ARG A 456 7.85 11.42 23.17
N PRO A 457 8.25 12.03 24.31
CA PRO A 457 8.20 11.38 25.62
C PRO A 457 6.78 10.97 26.04
N ASP A 458 5.79 11.80 25.73
CA ASP A 458 4.39 11.61 26.19
C ASP A 458 3.58 10.63 25.33
N SER A 459 4.24 9.81 24.51
CA SER A 459 3.59 8.88 23.57
C SER A 459 3.02 7.61 24.21
N VAL A 460 3.14 7.46 25.53
CA VAL A 460 2.77 6.25 26.27
C VAL A 460 1.27 6.24 26.57
N ALA A 461 0.45 5.83 25.61
CA ALA A 461 -1.00 5.78 25.76
C ALA A 461 -1.53 4.37 26.11
N ALA A 462 -0.94 3.31 25.56
CA ALA A 462 -1.39 1.93 25.77
C ALA A 462 -0.54 1.13 26.78
N PRO A 463 -1.10 0.07 27.41
CA PRO A 463 -0.31 -0.92 28.14
C PRO A 463 0.89 -1.48 27.36
N LEU A 464 0.72 -1.74 26.06
CA LEU A 464 1.82 -2.18 25.19
C LEU A 464 2.95 -1.15 25.10
N ASP A 465 2.61 0.14 24.99
CA ASP A 465 3.60 1.22 24.88
C ASP A 465 4.48 1.28 26.14
N ARG A 466 3.88 1.07 27.32
CA ARG A 466 4.62 1.01 28.60
C ARG A 466 5.63 -0.14 28.64
N LEU A 467 5.33 -1.24 27.96
CA LEU A 467 6.23 -2.38 27.84
C LEU A 467 7.36 -2.09 26.83
N MET A 468 7.03 -1.56 25.67
CA MET A 468 7.94 -1.51 24.52
C MET A 468 8.78 -0.22 24.45
N ILE A 469 8.21 0.94 24.76
CA ILE A 469 8.88 2.24 24.58
C ILE A 469 10.19 2.35 25.38
N PRO A 470 10.29 1.93 26.66
CA PRO A 470 11.54 2.03 27.41
C PRO A 470 12.68 1.25 26.73
N VAL A 471 12.40 0.03 26.28
CA VAL A 471 13.37 -0.83 25.57
C VAL A 471 13.74 -0.21 24.23
N ALA A 472 12.75 0.25 23.45
CA ALA A 472 12.99 0.91 22.17
C ALA A 472 13.85 2.18 22.32
N ASN A 473 13.57 3.01 23.32
CA ASN A 473 14.34 4.23 23.59
C ASN A 473 15.78 3.90 24.01
N ALA A 474 15.98 2.87 24.84
CA ALA A 474 17.33 2.42 25.20
C ALA A 474 18.11 1.93 23.96
N VAL A 475 17.45 1.29 23.00
CA VAL A 475 18.08 0.90 21.72
C VAL A 475 18.41 2.14 20.87
N ARG A 476 17.48 3.09 20.72
CA ARG A 476 17.68 4.32 19.92
C ARG A 476 18.84 5.18 20.43
N SER A 477 18.97 5.30 21.76
CA SER A 477 19.99 6.13 22.39
C SER A 477 21.30 5.40 22.69
N ALA A 478 21.40 4.10 22.37
CA ALA A 478 22.62 3.34 22.60
C ALA A 478 23.80 3.94 21.80
N PRO A 479 24.98 4.17 22.43
CA PRO A 479 26.09 4.87 21.77
C PRO A 479 26.55 4.26 20.45
N ASP A 480 26.53 2.94 20.32
CA ASP A 480 26.90 2.21 19.11
C ASP A 480 25.87 2.35 17.99
N VAL A 481 24.57 2.36 18.34
CA VAL A 481 23.48 2.65 17.40
C VAL A 481 23.57 4.07 16.88
N VAL A 482 23.75 5.06 17.77
CA VAL A 482 23.93 6.47 17.40
C VAL A 482 25.16 6.66 16.51
N ALA A 483 26.30 6.06 16.88
CA ALA A 483 27.51 6.10 16.07
C ALA A 483 27.29 5.45 14.69
N ALA A 484 26.60 4.31 14.62
CA ALA A 484 26.26 3.67 13.36
C ALA A 484 25.36 4.55 12.49
N ALA A 485 24.35 5.19 13.07
CA ALA A 485 23.42 6.06 12.35
C ALA A 485 24.14 7.29 11.77
N ASN A 486 24.97 7.96 12.56
CA ASN A 486 25.71 9.15 12.13
C ASN A 486 26.78 8.87 11.05
N ARG A 487 27.19 7.61 10.85
CA ARG A 487 28.06 7.25 9.72
C ARG A 487 27.33 7.32 8.38
N VAL A 488 26.06 6.93 8.35
CA VAL A 488 25.27 6.75 7.11
C VAL A 488 24.14 7.76 6.95
N GLY A 489 23.93 8.63 7.94
CA GLY A 489 22.81 9.56 7.98
C GLY A 489 22.95 10.57 9.10
N ARG A 490 21.83 11.05 9.61
CA ARG A 490 21.77 11.92 10.79
C ARG A 490 20.55 11.64 11.66
N ILE A 491 20.71 11.95 12.94
CA ILE A 491 19.62 11.99 13.92
C ILE A 491 19.23 13.46 14.08
N LEU A 492 17.95 13.76 13.88
CA LEU A 492 17.45 15.13 14.01
C LEU A 492 17.39 15.55 15.49
N PRO A 493 17.53 16.85 15.81
CA PRO A 493 17.57 17.31 17.20
C PRO A 493 16.20 17.24 17.89
N LEU A 494 15.11 17.21 17.12
CA LEU A 494 13.73 17.19 17.61
C LEU A 494 12.94 16.08 16.93
N PRO A 495 11.90 15.53 17.61
CA PRO A 495 10.94 14.66 16.96
C PRO A 495 10.26 15.37 15.79
N VAL A 496 10.27 14.72 14.64
CA VAL A 496 9.57 15.19 13.43
C VAL A 496 8.18 14.60 13.38
N ASN A 497 7.21 15.38 12.87
CA ASN A 497 5.84 14.88 12.62
C ASN A 497 5.19 14.21 13.85
N ALA A 498 5.38 14.78 15.03
CA ALA A 498 4.96 14.13 16.28
C ALA A 498 3.78 14.81 16.99
N VAL A 499 3.37 15.98 16.51
CA VAL A 499 2.19 16.75 16.96
C VAL A 499 1.44 17.27 15.75
N LEU A 500 0.17 17.61 15.98
CA LEU A 500 -0.55 18.47 15.06
C LEU A 500 0.20 19.81 14.90
N PRO A 501 0.54 20.23 13.66
CA PRO A 501 1.26 21.48 13.44
C PRO A 501 0.49 22.69 13.97
N THR A 502 1.21 23.65 14.57
CA THR A 502 0.62 24.90 15.05
C THR A 502 -0.17 25.61 13.96
N GLY A 503 -1.37 26.06 14.28
CA GLY A 503 -2.26 26.77 13.36
C GLY A 503 -3.05 25.88 12.40
N PHE A 504 -2.78 24.58 12.33
CA PHE A 504 -3.65 23.67 11.57
C PHE A 504 -4.99 23.49 12.29
N GLN A 505 -6.10 23.70 11.55
CA GLN A 505 -7.45 23.57 12.08
C GLN A 505 -8.14 22.35 11.48
N PRO A 506 -8.17 21.20 12.19
CA PRO A 506 -8.63 19.94 11.61
C PRO A 506 -10.13 19.92 11.31
N PHE A 507 -10.91 20.70 12.06
CA PHE A 507 -12.36 20.81 11.94
C PHE A 507 -12.81 21.92 11.00
N ARG A 508 -11.88 22.63 10.34
CA ARG A 508 -12.25 23.71 9.42
C ARG A 508 -13.12 23.11 8.30
N ALA A 509 -14.40 23.48 8.32
CA ALA A 509 -15.35 23.11 7.27
C ALA A 509 -14.88 23.65 5.91
N ARG A 510 -15.49 23.14 4.84
CA ARG A 510 -15.33 23.65 3.47
C ARG A 510 -15.30 25.19 3.51
N PRO A 511 -14.30 25.87 2.94
CA PRO A 511 -14.55 27.24 2.50
C PRO A 511 -15.76 27.15 1.58
N THR A 512 -16.89 27.74 1.96
CA THR A 512 -18.02 27.91 1.06
C THR A 512 -17.48 28.52 -0.22
N GLY A 513 -17.66 27.84 -1.36
CA GLY A 513 -17.06 28.17 -2.65
C GLY A 513 -17.50 29.53 -3.18
N LYS A 514 -17.01 30.62 -2.60
CA LYS A 514 -16.73 31.81 -3.37
C LYS A 514 -15.43 31.53 -4.13
N PRO A 515 -15.43 31.59 -5.46
CA PRO A 515 -14.21 31.44 -6.24
C PRO A 515 -13.17 32.42 -5.72
N LEU A 516 -11.94 31.93 -5.52
CA LEU A 516 -10.79 32.81 -5.45
C LEU A 516 -10.71 33.58 -6.77
N ASP A 517 -10.43 34.87 -6.65
CA ASP A 517 -10.34 35.84 -7.74
C ASP A 517 -9.51 35.27 -8.92
N PRO A 518 -9.94 35.42 -10.19
CA PRO A 518 -9.20 34.90 -11.36
C PRO A 518 -7.78 35.46 -11.56
N GLY A 519 -7.30 36.32 -10.66
CA GLY A 519 -5.99 36.99 -10.73
C GLY A 519 -4.91 36.45 -9.80
N ALA A 520 -5.12 35.36 -9.06
CA ALA A 520 -4.08 34.80 -8.19
C ALA A 520 -3.28 33.70 -8.91
N VAL A 521 -2.25 34.09 -9.64
CA VAL A 521 -1.11 33.23 -10.05
C VAL A 521 0.07 33.51 -9.13
#